data_AF-K6U6V2-F1
#
_entry.id   AF-K6U6V2-F1
#
_cell.length_a   1.000
_cell.length_b   1.000
_cell.length_c   1.000
_cell.angle_alpha   90.00
_cell.angle_beta   90.00
_cell.angle_gamma   90.00
#
_symmetry.space_group_name_H-M   'P 1'
#
loop_
_entity.id
_entity.type
_entity.pdbx_description
1 polymer ?
#
loop_
_entity_poly.entity_id
_entity_poly.type
_entity_poly.pdbx_seq_one_letter_code
_entity_poly.pdbx_strand_id
1 'polypeptide(L)'
;GDGTTTAVIIAGELLKNAEDLLDQEIHPTTLVMGYRKAAAKAQEILNQIAIDASDRETLNMVAMTAMTGKGTEKAREPLAELIVDAVLQVEEDGKVDSDQINIHRIQGATVHDSQIVNGVVIDKSRAVNAMPKDLKNAQIALLKYPIEVKDLETDAKIKLTDPAQMQAFIEQEEQMVKDMVDKVVASGADVIFCQKGIDDLAQHLLAKAGILAAKRVRKSDMERIGKATGAQVVTNVEELSSEDLGHAGHVYEKKIFDEILIFVEECDDPKAVSIILRGSTRHVAEEVERAVEDAIGVVSATVEDGQVVAGGGAPEIAIAKGLKEYADTI
;
A
#
# COMPACT_ATOMS: atom_id res chain seq x y z
N GLY A 1 -4.01 -5.81 12.90
CA GLY A 1 -3.10 -6.83 12.37
C GLY A 1 -3.57 -8.20 12.78
N ASP A 2 -3.43 -8.56 14.05
CA ASP A 2 -3.76 -9.92 14.54
C ASP A 2 -4.40 -9.87 15.95
N GLY A 3 -4.84 -11.01 16.47
CA GLY A 3 -5.40 -11.14 17.83
C GLY A 3 -6.88 -10.73 17.97
N THR A 4 -7.59 -10.47 16.87
CA THR A 4 -9.02 -10.11 16.85
C THR A 4 -9.88 -11.18 17.51
N THR A 5 -9.64 -12.46 17.18
CA THR A 5 -10.31 -13.60 17.80
C THR A 5 -10.01 -13.70 19.29
N THR A 6 -8.74 -13.53 19.69
CA THR A 6 -8.32 -13.57 21.10
C THR A 6 -9.03 -12.50 21.93
N ALA A 7 -9.10 -11.27 21.43
CA ALA A 7 -9.79 -10.17 22.11
C ALA A 7 -11.28 -10.47 22.34
N VAL A 8 -11.97 -11.03 21.34
CA VAL A 8 -13.40 -11.40 21.45
C VAL A 8 -13.61 -12.54 22.43
N ILE A 9 -12.77 -13.58 22.39
CA ILE A 9 -12.87 -14.73 23.30
C ILE A 9 -12.65 -14.28 24.75
N ILE A 10 -11.61 -13.48 25.01
CA ILE A 10 -11.32 -12.97 26.36
C ILE A 10 -12.47 -12.09 26.85
N ALA A 11 -13.01 -11.20 26.00
CA ALA A 11 -14.15 -10.36 26.37
C ALA A 11 -15.38 -11.19 26.74
N GLY A 12 -15.69 -12.24 25.97
CA GLY A 12 -16.80 -13.14 26.27
C GLY A 12 -16.61 -13.89 27.60
N GLU A 13 -15.40 -14.40 27.84
CA GLU A 13 -15.09 -15.13 29.07
C GLU A 13 -15.10 -14.20 30.30
N LEU A 14 -14.64 -12.95 30.18
CA LEU A 14 -14.74 -11.96 31.26
C LEU A 14 -16.19 -11.63 31.63
N LEU A 15 -17.11 -11.59 30.65
CA LEU A 15 -18.53 -11.36 30.90
C LEU A 15 -19.18 -12.55 31.60
N LYS A 16 -18.87 -13.77 31.16
CA LYS A 16 -19.36 -15.00 31.79
C LYS A 16 -18.94 -15.09 33.26
N ASN A 17 -17.66 -14.84 33.55
CA ASN A 17 -17.18 -14.82 34.94
C ASN A 17 -17.78 -13.66 35.76
N ALA A 18 -18.15 -12.54 35.12
CA ALA A 18 -18.85 -11.46 35.80
C ALA A 18 -20.28 -11.85 36.17
N GLU A 19 -20.97 -12.62 35.33
CA GLU A 19 -22.32 -13.16 35.61
C GLU A 19 -22.31 -14.02 36.88
N ASP A 20 -21.34 -14.94 37.01
CA ASP A 20 -21.19 -15.77 38.22
C ASP A 20 -21.00 -14.95 39.51
N LEU A 21 -20.37 -13.78 39.41
CA LEU A 21 -20.17 -12.87 40.55
C LEU A 21 -21.41 -12.02 40.83
N LEU A 22 -22.17 -11.65 39.79
CA LEU A 22 -23.46 -10.98 39.94
C LEU A 22 -24.48 -11.89 40.62
N ASP A 23 -24.49 -13.19 40.28
CA ASP A 23 -25.33 -14.21 40.91
C ASP A 23 -24.99 -14.41 42.41
N GLN A 24 -23.76 -14.09 42.80
CA GLN A 24 -23.31 -14.04 44.20
C GLN A 24 -23.63 -12.69 44.89
N GLU A 25 -24.49 -11.87 44.29
CA GLU A 25 -24.92 -10.56 44.77
C GLU A 25 -23.78 -9.52 44.89
N ILE A 26 -22.67 -9.69 44.16
CA ILE A 26 -21.59 -8.70 44.12
C ILE A 26 -22.05 -7.50 43.29
N HIS A 27 -21.95 -6.30 43.88
CA HIS A 27 -22.40 -5.07 43.21
C HIS A 27 -21.60 -4.79 41.91
N PRO A 28 -22.25 -4.44 40.78
CA PRO A 28 -21.59 -4.22 39.49
C PRO A 28 -20.43 -3.22 39.54
N THR A 29 -20.56 -2.14 40.33
CA THR A 29 -19.49 -1.16 40.52
C THR A 29 -18.21 -1.78 41.06
N THR A 30 -18.31 -2.75 41.97
CA THR A 30 -17.16 -3.48 42.54
C THR A 30 -16.47 -4.31 41.46
N LEU A 31 -17.24 -4.99 40.59
CA LEU A 31 -16.71 -5.75 39.46
C LEU A 31 -15.95 -4.87 38.48
N VAL A 32 -16.56 -3.75 38.07
CA VAL A 32 -15.93 -2.81 37.14
C VAL A 32 -14.63 -2.24 37.73
N MET A 33 -14.62 -1.90 39.02
CA MET A 33 -13.40 -1.44 39.70
C MET A 33 -12.33 -2.53 39.75
N GLY A 34 -12.71 -3.78 40.06
CA GLY A 34 -11.81 -4.94 40.07
C GLY A 34 -11.19 -5.18 38.70
N TYR A 35 -11.99 -5.22 37.64
CA TYR A 35 -11.52 -5.43 36.26
C TYR A 35 -10.61 -4.30 35.79
N ARG A 36 -10.88 -3.04 36.15
CA ARG A 36 -9.97 -1.93 35.84
C ARG A 36 -8.61 -2.08 36.51
N LYS A 37 -8.58 -2.46 37.79
CA LYS A 37 -7.33 -2.73 38.51
C LYS A 37 -6.57 -3.91 37.90
N ALA A 38 -7.27 -4.99 37.58
CA ALA A 38 -6.68 -6.16 36.94
C ALA A 38 -6.12 -5.83 35.55
N ALA A 39 -6.85 -5.05 34.73
CA ALA A 39 -6.38 -4.63 33.42
C ALA A 39 -5.10 -3.78 33.50
N ALA A 40 -5.04 -2.81 34.43
CA ALA A 40 -3.83 -2.02 34.65
C ALA A 40 -2.65 -2.91 35.09
N LYS A 41 -2.88 -3.84 36.01
CA LYS A 41 -1.82 -4.77 36.46
C LYS A 41 -1.38 -5.73 35.36
N ALA A 42 -2.29 -6.17 34.50
CA ALA A 42 -1.97 -7.03 33.37
C ALA A 42 -1.02 -6.34 32.38
N GLN A 43 -1.21 -5.03 32.12
CA GLN A 43 -0.30 -4.23 31.29
C GLN A 43 1.10 -4.16 31.90
N GLU A 44 1.21 -3.96 33.22
CA GLU A 44 2.52 -3.99 33.90
C GLU A 44 3.22 -5.36 33.74
N ILE A 45 2.47 -6.45 33.89
CA ILE A 45 3.02 -7.81 33.74
C ILE A 45 3.47 -8.05 32.29
N LEU A 46 2.69 -7.61 31.30
CA LEU A 46 3.04 -7.70 29.89
C LEU A 46 4.36 -6.99 29.59
N ASN A 47 4.53 -5.76 30.08
CA ASN A 47 5.76 -5.00 29.90
C ASN A 47 6.99 -5.65 30.57
N GLN A 48 6.79 -6.46 31.62
CA GLN A 48 7.87 -7.18 32.30
C GLN A 48 8.30 -8.45 31.56
N ILE A 49 7.38 -9.12 30.87
CA ILE A 49 7.66 -10.35 30.12
C ILE A 49 7.98 -10.07 28.64
N ALA A 50 7.86 -8.82 28.20
CA ALA A 50 8.22 -8.38 26.87
C ALA A 50 9.71 -8.60 26.60
N ILE A 51 10.01 -8.98 25.36
CA ILE A 51 11.35 -9.28 24.86
C ILE A 51 11.64 -8.26 23.76
N ASP A 52 12.91 -7.84 23.67
CA ASP A 52 13.37 -6.95 22.59
C ASP A 52 13.17 -7.61 21.22
N ALA A 53 12.73 -6.83 20.24
CA ALA A 53 12.41 -7.30 18.89
C ALA A 53 13.09 -6.49 17.79
N SER A 54 14.21 -5.84 18.13
CA SER A 54 14.93 -4.96 17.21
C SER A 54 15.65 -5.73 16.10
N ASP A 55 15.83 -7.04 16.25
CA ASP A 55 16.57 -7.87 15.31
C ASP A 55 15.68 -8.48 14.21
N ARG A 56 16.27 -8.62 13.02
CA ARG A 56 15.59 -9.15 11.83
C ARG A 56 15.11 -10.60 12.01
N GLU A 57 15.80 -11.40 12.81
CA GLU A 57 15.42 -12.79 13.05
C GLU A 57 14.09 -12.86 13.82
N THR A 58 13.95 -12.02 14.85
CA THR A 58 12.70 -11.86 15.61
C THR A 58 11.56 -11.34 14.73
N LEU A 59 11.80 -10.33 13.88
CA LEU A 59 10.78 -9.85 12.94
C LEU A 59 10.31 -10.95 11.97
N ASN A 60 11.22 -11.78 11.49
CA ASN A 60 10.88 -12.94 10.67
C ASN A 60 10.02 -13.96 11.45
N MET A 61 10.37 -14.24 12.72
CA MET A 61 9.57 -15.12 13.58
C MET A 61 8.17 -14.57 13.84
N VAL A 62 8.03 -13.25 14.03
CA VAL A 62 6.75 -12.57 14.18
C VAL A 62 5.91 -12.72 12.92
N ALA A 63 6.47 -12.45 11.74
CA ALA A 63 5.78 -12.61 10.46
C ALA A 63 5.32 -14.06 10.24
N MET A 64 6.18 -15.04 10.51
CA MET A 64 5.83 -16.46 10.42
C MET A 64 4.70 -16.86 11.38
N THR A 65 4.70 -16.30 12.59
CA THR A 65 3.67 -16.56 13.60
C THR A 65 2.32 -15.99 13.16
N ALA A 66 2.28 -14.73 12.69
CA ALA A 66 1.06 -14.07 12.20
C ALA A 66 0.42 -14.79 11.00
N MET A 67 1.23 -15.49 10.20
CA MET A 67 0.79 -16.31 9.06
C MET A 67 0.41 -17.76 9.47
N THR A 68 0.58 -18.14 10.73
CA THR A 68 0.32 -19.52 11.17
C THR A 68 -1.18 -19.83 11.24
N GLY A 69 -1.59 -20.99 10.69
CA GLY A 69 -2.98 -21.41 10.62
C GLY A 69 -3.81 -20.82 9.46
N LYS A 70 -3.24 -19.95 8.61
CA LYS A 70 -3.93 -19.23 7.51
C LYS A 70 -3.64 -19.81 6.11
N GLY A 71 -3.41 -21.13 6.01
CA GLY A 71 -3.22 -21.82 4.71
C GLY A 71 -1.90 -21.53 3.97
N THR A 72 -1.00 -20.69 4.51
CA THR A 72 0.30 -20.32 3.92
C THR A 72 1.47 -21.21 4.36
N GLU A 73 1.20 -22.34 5.02
CA GLU A 73 2.18 -23.07 5.84
C GLU A 73 3.46 -23.49 5.11
N LYS A 74 3.34 -23.81 3.82
CA LYS A 74 4.47 -24.28 3.01
C LYS A 74 5.40 -23.16 2.53
N ALA A 75 4.92 -21.91 2.51
CA ALA A 75 5.65 -20.77 1.97
C ALA A 75 5.88 -19.66 3.03
N ARG A 76 5.76 -19.97 4.33
CA ARG A 76 5.87 -18.98 5.40
C ARG A 76 7.23 -18.31 5.47
N GLU A 77 8.31 -19.08 5.38
CA GLU A 77 9.68 -18.56 5.44
C GLU A 77 9.96 -17.53 4.33
N PRO A 78 9.80 -17.86 3.03
CA PRO A 78 10.08 -16.89 1.97
C PRO A 78 9.11 -15.69 2.02
N LEU A 79 7.85 -15.89 2.40
CA LEU A 79 6.92 -14.76 2.56
C LEU A 79 7.30 -13.86 3.74
N ALA A 80 7.78 -14.42 4.85
CA ALA A 80 8.20 -13.66 6.02
C ALA A 80 9.38 -12.74 5.67
N GLU A 81 10.37 -13.26 4.94
CA GLU A 81 11.50 -12.45 4.46
C GLU A 81 11.02 -11.27 3.60
N LEU A 82 10.11 -11.52 2.64
CA LEU A 82 9.55 -10.47 1.78
C LEU A 82 8.78 -9.41 2.57
N ILE A 83 8.02 -9.82 3.59
CA ILE A 83 7.25 -8.90 4.45
C ILE A 83 8.19 -8.02 5.25
N VAL A 84 9.22 -8.61 5.88
CA VAL A 84 10.19 -7.87 6.69
C VAL A 84 11.00 -6.91 5.82
N ASP A 85 11.42 -7.32 4.63
CA ASP A 85 12.07 -6.43 3.66
C ASP A 85 11.17 -5.26 3.27
N ALA A 86 9.89 -5.52 2.98
CA ALA A 86 8.94 -4.47 2.63
C ALA A 86 8.72 -3.47 3.77
N VAL A 87 8.56 -3.97 5.00
CA VAL A 87 8.32 -3.13 6.19
C VAL A 87 9.54 -2.26 6.52
N LEU A 88 10.74 -2.84 6.52
CA LEU A 88 11.98 -2.08 6.79
C LEU A 88 12.27 -1.05 5.69
N GLN A 89 11.87 -1.31 4.44
CA GLN A 89 12.08 -0.37 3.34
C GLN A 89 11.17 0.87 3.43
N VAL A 90 9.94 0.71 3.95
CA VAL A 90 8.99 1.84 4.10
C VAL A 90 9.04 2.50 5.48
N GLU A 91 9.88 1.98 6.39
CA GLU A 91 10.11 2.57 7.70
C GLU A 91 10.77 3.95 7.57
N GLU A 92 10.19 4.94 8.25
CA GLU A 92 10.73 6.29 8.33
C GLU A 92 10.65 6.78 9.78
N ASP A 93 11.80 7.12 10.37
CA ASP A 93 11.93 7.60 11.76
C ASP A 93 11.23 6.70 12.80
N GLY A 94 11.31 5.37 12.64
CA GLY A 94 10.68 4.40 13.53
C GLY A 94 9.15 4.31 13.41
N LYS A 95 8.57 4.85 12.32
CA LYS A 95 7.15 4.69 11.96
C LYS A 95 7.01 3.97 10.64
N VAL A 96 6.01 3.10 10.55
CA VAL A 96 5.78 2.29 9.36
C VAL A 96 4.44 2.67 8.73
N ASP A 97 4.49 3.30 7.56
CA ASP A 97 3.29 3.59 6.77
C ASP A 97 2.93 2.39 5.88
N SER A 98 2.11 1.48 6.42
CA SER A 98 1.68 0.27 5.73
C SER A 98 0.96 0.54 4.40
N ASP A 99 0.38 1.74 4.20
CA ASP A 99 -0.30 2.08 2.94
C ASP A 99 0.68 2.19 1.75
N GLN A 100 1.98 2.33 2.04
CA GLN A 100 3.05 2.37 1.04
C GLN A 100 3.52 0.99 0.58
N ILE A 101 3.06 -0.07 1.23
CA ILE A 101 3.27 -1.43 0.78
C ILE A 101 2.07 -1.82 -0.09
N ASN A 102 2.30 -1.89 -1.40
CA ASN A 102 1.27 -2.27 -2.35
C ASN A 102 1.29 -3.77 -2.61
N ILE A 103 0.14 -4.43 -2.57
CA ILE A 103 0.05 -5.88 -2.81
C ILE A 103 -0.65 -6.13 -4.14
N HIS A 104 0.04 -6.80 -5.05
CA HIS A 104 -0.49 -7.24 -6.34
C HIS A 104 -0.67 -8.75 -6.34
N ARG A 105 -1.91 -9.20 -6.19
CA ARG A 105 -2.25 -10.63 -6.33
C ARG A 105 -2.41 -10.99 -7.80
N ILE A 106 -1.66 -11.98 -8.26
CA ILE A 106 -1.75 -12.44 -9.65
C ILE A 106 -1.87 -13.96 -9.65
N GLN A 107 -2.90 -14.46 -10.32
CA GLN A 107 -3.11 -15.90 -10.41
C GLN A 107 -2.06 -16.59 -11.30
N GLY A 108 -1.92 -17.90 -11.08
CA GLY A 108 -0.93 -18.74 -11.73
C GLY A 108 0.38 -18.81 -10.94
N ALA A 109 1.12 -19.89 -11.15
CA ALA A 109 2.32 -20.24 -10.39
C ALA A 109 2.05 -20.60 -8.92
N THR A 110 3.11 -20.79 -8.14
CA THR A 110 3.06 -21.18 -6.73
C THR A 110 3.32 -19.98 -5.83
N VAL A 111 2.95 -20.10 -4.55
CA VAL A 111 3.18 -19.02 -3.57
C VAL A 111 4.67 -18.70 -3.41
N HIS A 112 5.56 -19.67 -3.65
CA HIS A 112 7.01 -19.48 -3.64
C HIS A 112 7.53 -18.56 -4.76
N ASP A 113 6.76 -18.37 -5.83
CA ASP A 113 7.13 -17.49 -6.94
C ASP A 113 6.74 -16.02 -6.66
N SER A 114 6.26 -15.72 -5.44
CA SER A 114 5.99 -14.35 -4.99
C SER A 114 7.30 -13.58 -4.83
N GLN A 115 7.28 -12.29 -5.11
CA GLN A 115 8.48 -11.46 -5.10
C GLN A 115 8.19 -10.04 -4.61
N ILE A 116 9.19 -9.40 -4.03
CA ILE A 116 9.19 -7.98 -3.72
C ILE A 116 9.79 -7.21 -4.89
N VAL A 117 9.20 -6.07 -5.19
CA VAL A 117 9.68 -5.10 -6.15
C VAL A 117 10.03 -3.84 -5.36
N ASN A 118 11.32 -3.48 -5.40
CA ASN A 118 11.84 -2.26 -4.78
C ASN A 118 11.45 -1.05 -5.63
N GLY A 119 10.18 -0.67 -5.50
CA GLY A 119 9.52 0.35 -6.29
C GLY A 119 8.03 0.06 -6.41
N VAL A 120 7.39 0.57 -7.46
CA VAL A 120 5.94 0.51 -7.61
C VAL A 120 5.53 -0.29 -8.83
N VAL A 121 4.64 -1.24 -8.61
CA VAL A 121 3.94 -1.97 -9.65
C VAL A 121 2.55 -1.39 -9.77
N ILE A 122 2.05 -1.27 -11.00
CA ILE A 122 0.73 -0.71 -11.29
C ILE A 122 0.00 -1.63 -12.27
N ASP A 123 -1.24 -1.96 -11.95
CA ASP A 123 -2.15 -2.71 -12.84
C ASP A 123 -2.72 -1.81 -13.93
N LYS A 124 -1.83 -1.38 -14.83
CA LYS A 124 -2.11 -0.58 -16.01
C LYS A 124 -1.21 -1.01 -17.15
N SER A 125 -1.73 -0.84 -18.36
CA SER A 125 -0.96 -0.88 -19.60
C SER A 125 -0.72 0.54 -20.11
N ARG A 126 0.28 0.68 -20.98
CA ARG A 126 0.50 1.90 -21.75
C ARG A 126 -0.76 2.27 -22.55
N ALA A 127 -1.04 3.56 -22.64
CA ALA A 127 -2.27 4.06 -23.24
C ALA A 127 -2.42 3.65 -24.72
N VAL A 128 -1.31 3.61 -25.46
CA VAL A 128 -1.28 3.17 -26.87
C VAL A 128 -0.08 2.26 -27.12
N ASN A 129 -0.28 1.22 -27.94
CA ASN A 129 0.74 0.21 -28.25
C ASN A 129 2.01 0.74 -28.94
N ALA A 130 1.96 1.95 -29.51
CA ALA A 130 3.09 2.60 -30.15
C ALA A 130 4.07 3.24 -29.15
N MET A 131 3.65 3.44 -27.89
CA MET A 131 4.52 3.95 -26.82
C MET A 131 5.62 2.94 -26.48
N PRO A 132 6.78 3.39 -25.96
CA PRO A 132 7.84 2.49 -25.51
C PRO A 132 7.33 1.48 -24.48
N LYS A 133 7.94 0.29 -24.46
CA LYS A 133 7.66 -0.75 -23.46
C LYS A 133 8.67 -0.79 -22.33
N ASP A 134 9.85 -0.23 -22.55
CA ASP A 134 11.02 -0.37 -21.69
C ASP A 134 11.84 0.92 -21.82
N LEU A 135 12.05 1.59 -20.70
CA LEU A 135 12.76 2.86 -20.56
C LEU A 135 13.74 2.75 -19.40
N LYS A 136 15.00 3.16 -19.65
CA LYS A 136 16.06 3.18 -18.64
C LYS A 136 16.36 4.61 -18.22
N ASN A 137 16.67 4.82 -16.94
CA ASN A 137 16.91 6.13 -16.34
C ASN A 137 15.79 7.13 -16.64
N ALA A 138 14.55 6.68 -16.45
CA ALA A 138 13.36 7.42 -16.84
C ALA A 138 13.09 8.60 -15.90
N GLN A 139 12.68 9.73 -16.49
CA GLN A 139 12.10 10.86 -15.77
C GLN A 139 10.58 10.72 -15.74
N ILE A 140 10.00 10.71 -14.53
CA ILE A 140 8.60 10.37 -14.28
C ILE A 140 7.81 11.62 -13.88
N ALA A 141 6.78 11.96 -14.67
CA ALA A 141 5.82 13.00 -14.36
C ALA A 141 4.53 12.41 -13.78
N LEU A 142 4.02 13.04 -12.73
CA LEU A 142 2.75 12.69 -12.09
C LEU A 142 1.72 13.79 -12.29
N LEU A 143 0.65 13.50 -13.04
CA LEU A 143 -0.39 14.47 -13.36
C LEU A 143 -1.74 14.09 -12.73
N LYS A 144 -2.30 15.03 -11.97
CA LYS A 144 -3.62 14.87 -11.35
C LYS A 144 -4.76 15.16 -12.33
N TYR A 145 -4.63 16.20 -13.15
CA TYR A 145 -5.65 16.55 -14.15
C TYR A 145 -5.47 15.80 -15.46
N PRO A 146 -6.56 15.66 -16.24
CA PRO A 146 -6.51 15.03 -17.54
C PRO A 146 -5.73 15.88 -18.55
N ILE A 147 -5.17 15.21 -19.56
CA ILE A 147 -4.63 15.85 -20.76
C ILE A 147 -5.73 15.84 -21.82
N GLU A 148 -6.70 16.72 -21.66
CA GLU A 148 -7.85 16.90 -22.56
C GLU A 148 -8.27 18.37 -22.58
N VAL A 149 -9.06 18.77 -23.58
CA VAL A 149 -9.59 20.14 -23.66
C VAL A 149 -10.43 20.41 -22.40
N LYS A 150 -10.11 21.48 -21.68
CA LYS A 150 -10.76 21.79 -20.39
C LYS A 150 -12.19 22.26 -20.63
N ASP A 151 -13.14 21.56 -20.04
CA ASP A 151 -14.49 22.07 -19.87
C ASP A 151 -14.48 23.29 -18.93
N LEU A 152 -15.26 24.32 -19.29
CA LEU A 152 -15.43 25.49 -18.45
C LEU A 152 -16.39 25.16 -17.30
N GLU A 153 -16.04 25.58 -16.07
CA GLU A 153 -16.90 25.36 -14.88
C GLU A 153 -18.26 26.09 -14.98
N THR A 154 -18.32 27.13 -15.80
CA THR A 154 -19.56 27.87 -16.09
C THR A 154 -20.17 27.35 -17.39
N ASP A 155 -21.49 27.22 -17.45
CA ASP A 155 -22.22 26.84 -18.67
C ASP A 155 -21.94 27.83 -19.83
N ALA A 156 -20.91 27.53 -20.60
CA ALA A 156 -20.52 28.26 -21.78
C ALA A 156 -20.98 27.48 -23.02
N LYS A 157 -21.84 28.09 -23.83
CA LYS A 157 -22.26 27.52 -25.11
C LYS A 157 -21.64 28.31 -26.26
N ILE A 158 -20.84 27.63 -27.06
CA ILE A 158 -20.26 28.22 -28.26
C ILE A 158 -21.35 28.26 -29.33
N LYS A 159 -21.66 29.47 -29.83
CA LYS A 159 -22.57 29.66 -30.96
C LYS A 159 -21.74 29.84 -32.22
N LEU A 160 -21.62 28.77 -33.00
CA LEU A 160 -20.98 28.80 -34.31
C LEU A 160 -21.98 29.34 -35.33
N THR A 161 -21.61 30.40 -36.05
CA THR A 161 -22.50 31.09 -37.01
C THR A 161 -22.13 30.83 -38.46
N ASP A 162 -20.90 30.38 -38.73
CA ASP A 162 -20.42 30.01 -40.06
C ASP A 162 -19.56 28.72 -40.01
N PRO A 163 -19.38 28.04 -41.16
CA PRO A 163 -18.51 26.86 -41.25
C PRO A 163 -17.04 27.16 -40.94
N ALA A 164 -16.58 28.39 -41.17
CA ALA A 164 -15.20 28.80 -40.92
C ALA A 164 -14.88 28.84 -39.41
N GLN A 165 -15.79 29.36 -38.57
CA GLN A 165 -15.65 29.31 -37.11
C GLN A 165 -15.62 27.88 -36.59
N MET A 166 -16.37 26.97 -37.21
CA MET A 166 -16.35 25.55 -36.82
C MET A 166 -14.97 24.93 -37.05
N GLN A 167 -14.35 25.18 -38.21
CA GLN A 167 -13.01 24.68 -38.51
C GLN A 167 -11.94 25.29 -37.59
N ALA A 168 -11.99 26.62 -37.39
CA ALA A 168 -11.06 27.31 -36.51
C ALA A 168 -11.18 26.84 -35.05
N PHE A 169 -12.38 26.48 -34.60
CA PHE A 169 -12.60 25.92 -33.27
C PHE A 169 -11.94 24.54 -33.11
N ILE A 170 -12.11 23.64 -34.08
CA ILE A 170 -11.46 22.32 -34.07
C ILE A 170 -9.94 22.47 -34.06
N GLU A 171 -9.39 23.34 -34.91
CA GLU A 171 -7.95 23.61 -34.96
C GLU A 171 -7.42 24.18 -33.63
N GLN A 172 -8.21 25.02 -32.96
CA GLN A 172 -7.86 25.56 -31.65
C GLN A 172 -7.85 24.48 -30.57
N GLU A 173 -8.82 23.57 -30.54
CA GLU A 173 -8.84 22.43 -29.61
C GLU A 173 -7.62 21.51 -29.83
N GLU A 174 -7.31 21.18 -31.08
CA GLU A 174 -6.12 20.39 -31.42
C GLU A 174 -4.83 21.09 -30.98
N GLN A 175 -4.74 22.42 -31.18
CA GLN A 175 -3.59 23.20 -30.77
C GLN A 175 -3.44 23.24 -29.25
N MET A 176 -4.53 23.38 -28.49
CA MET A 176 -4.49 23.31 -27.02
C MET A 176 -3.94 21.98 -26.53
N VAL A 177 -4.38 20.86 -27.13
CA VAL A 177 -3.87 19.52 -26.79
C VAL A 177 -2.39 19.40 -27.12
N LYS A 178 -1.99 19.92 -28.27
CA LYS A 178 -0.59 19.91 -28.71
C LYS A 178 0.30 20.74 -27.78
N ASP A 179 -0.14 21.93 -27.37
CA ASP A 179 0.60 22.79 -26.45
C ASP A 179 0.82 22.11 -25.10
N MET A 180 -0.18 21.38 -24.59
CA MET A 180 -0.04 20.57 -23.37
C MET A 180 1.01 19.47 -23.53
N VAL A 181 1.02 18.75 -24.66
CA VAL A 181 2.01 17.70 -24.91
C VAL A 181 3.41 18.30 -25.08
N ASP A 182 3.54 19.42 -25.81
CA ASP A 182 4.81 20.10 -26.01
C ASP A 182 5.40 20.59 -24.67
N LYS A 183 4.55 20.99 -23.71
CA LYS A 183 4.97 21.30 -22.33
C LYS A 183 5.54 20.10 -21.59
N VAL A 184 4.89 18.93 -21.69
CA VAL A 184 5.42 17.70 -21.11
C VAL A 184 6.77 17.37 -21.75
N VAL A 185 6.88 17.39 -23.07
CA VAL A 185 8.14 17.11 -23.77
C VAL A 185 9.22 18.09 -23.33
N ALA A 186 8.89 19.37 -23.16
CA ALA A 186 9.82 20.39 -22.68
C ALA A 186 10.27 20.21 -21.22
N SER A 187 9.46 19.56 -20.38
CA SER A 187 9.85 19.22 -19.00
C SER A 187 10.99 18.18 -18.97
N GLY A 188 11.10 17.36 -20.02
CA GLY A 188 12.07 16.25 -20.09
C GLY A 188 11.53 14.93 -19.55
N ALA A 189 10.23 14.80 -19.32
CA ALA A 189 9.61 13.56 -18.84
C ALA A 189 9.59 12.47 -19.93
N ASP A 190 10.05 11.26 -19.57
CA ASP A 190 9.98 10.06 -20.41
C ASP A 190 8.73 9.21 -20.11
N VAL A 191 8.19 9.36 -18.91
CA VAL A 191 7.04 8.60 -18.41
C VAL A 191 6.03 9.55 -17.79
N ILE A 192 4.73 9.35 -18.08
CA ILE A 192 3.63 10.08 -17.46
C ILE A 192 2.64 9.11 -16.85
N PHE A 193 2.35 9.31 -15.57
CA PHE A 193 1.17 8.74 -14.93
C PHE A 193 0.12 9.83 -14.74
N CYS A 194 -1.03 9.65 -15.38
CA CYS A 194 -2.16 10.56 -15.25
C CYS A 194 -3.28 9.90 -14.44
N GLN A 195 -3.75 10.58 -13.40
CA GLN A 195 -4.86 10.11 -12.58
C GLN A 195 -6.19 10.09 -13.36
N LYS A 196 -6.30 10.89 -14.43
CA LYS A 196 -7.53 11.08 -15.23
C LYS A 196 -7.32 10.62 -16.68
N GLY A 197 -8.14 11.12 -17.60
CA GLY A 197 -8.06 10.81 -19.02
C GLY A 197 -6.84 11.43 -19.71
N ILE A 198 -6.50 10.87 -20.86
CA ILE A 198 -5.58 11.47 -21.83
C ILE A 198 -6.31 11.35 -23.16
N ASP A 199 -6.48 12.46 -23.88
CA ASP A 199 -7.14 12.49 -25.19
C ASP A 199 -6.40 11.60 -26.21
N ASP A 200 -7.10 11.09 -27.22
CA ASP A 200 -6.49 10.21 -28.23
C ASP A 200 -5.45 10.94 -29.09
N LEU A 201 -5.66 12.24 -29.38
CA LEU A 201 -4.66 13.08 -30.04
C LEU A 201 -3.41 13.22 -29.16
N ALA A 202 -3.60 13.50 -27.87
CA ALA A 202 -2.49 13.61 -26.91
C ALA A 202 -1.70 12.29 -26.81
N GLN A 203 -2.40 11.15 -26.72
CA GLN A 203 -1.78 9.83 -26.68
C GLN A 203 -0.91 9.58 -27.93
N HIS A 204 -1.40 9.94 -29.12
CA HIS A 204 -0.64 9.80 -30.35
C HIS A 204 0.60 10.70 -30.39
N LEU A 205 0.49 11.95 -29.94
CA LEU A 205 1.61 12.90 -29.88
C LEU A 205 2.66 12.45 -28.86
N LEU A 206 2.26 11.99 -27.68
CA LEU A 206 3.15 11.42 -26.66
C LEU A 206 3.88 10.18 -27.16
N ALA A 207 3.17 9.27 -27.85
CA ALA A 207 3.79 8.11 -28.46
C ALA A 207 4.84 8.49 -29.52
N LYS A 208 4.57 9.52 -30.33
CA LYS A 208 5.51 10.04 -31.33
C LYS A 208 6.74 10.69 -30.68
N ALA A 209 6.57 11.31 -29.52
CA ALA A 209 7.66 11.85 -28.72
C ALA A 209 8.47 10.77 -27.98
N GLY A 210 8.01 9.51 -28.00
CA GLY A 210 8.67 8.41 -27.29
C GLY A 210 8.39 8.42 -25.79
N ILE A 211 7.28 9.00 -25.35
CA ILE A 211 6.89 9.07 -23.94
C ILE A 211 5.92 7.93 -23.62
N LEU A 212 6.18 7.19 -22.54
CA LEU A 212 5.25 6.19 -22.01
C LEU A 212 4.18 6.90 -21.18
N ALA A 213 2.91 6.76 -21.54
CA ALA A 213 1.81 7.34 -20.76
C ALA A 213 0.85 6.27 -20.26
N ALA A 214 0.45 6.37 -19.00
CA ALA A 214 -0.61 5.59 -18.39
C ALA A 214 -1.74 6.51 -17.91
N LYS A 215 -2.97 6.21 -18.31
CA LYS A 215 -4.17 7.00 -17.98
C LYS A 215 -5.03 6.32 -16.92
N ARG A 216 -5.80 7.12 -16.18
CA ARG A 216 -6.71 6.67 -15.11
C ARG A 216 -6.01 5.85 -14.04
N VAL A 217 -4.83 6.30 -13.63
CA VAL A 217 -4.05 5.72 -12.51
C VAL A 217 -4.77 6.02 -11.20
N ARG A 218 -4.77 5.07 -10.25
CA ARG A 218 -5.45 5.27 -8.96
C ARG A 218 -4.71 6.33 -8.13
N LYS A 219 -5.45 7.04 -7.27
CA LYS A 219 -4.84 8.04 -6.37
C LYS A 219 -3.75 7.44 -5.48
N SER A 220 -4.01 6.26 -4.92
CA SER A 220 -3.06 5.51 -4.11
C SER A 220 -1.77 5.20 -4.85
N ASP A 221 -1.87 4.78 -6.12
CA ASP A 221 -0.71 4.44 -6.93
C ASP A 221 0.09 5.70 -7.29
N MET A 222 -0.59 6.82 -7.58
CA MET A 222 0.08 8.12 -7.79
C MET A 222 0.91 8.54 -6.58
N GLU A 223 0.35 8.41 -5.37
CA GLU A 223 1.05 8.75 -4.11
C GLU A 223 2.27 7.84 -3.89
N ARG A 224 2.11 6.53 -4.13
CA ARG A 224 3.20 5.56 -4.02
C ARG A 224 4.31 5.82 -5.03
N ILE A 225 3.99 6.11 -6.29
CA ILE A 225 4.99 6.46 -7.30
C ILE A 225 5.71 7.74 -6.87
N GLY A 226 5.00 8.73 -6.35
CA GLY A 226 5.61 9.97 -5.84
C GLY A 226 6.60 9.68 -4.71
N LYS A 227 6.21 8.87 -3.72
CA LYS A 227 7.10 8.44 -2.63
C LYS A 227 8.26 7.56 -3.08
N ALA A 228 8.06 6.72 -4.10
CA ALA A 228 9.12 5.84 -4.60
C ALA A 228 10.15 6.58 -5.47
N THR A 229 9.70 7.54 -6.27
CA THR A 229 10.53 8.19 -7.32
C THR A 229 10.96 9.60 -6.97
N GLY A 230 10.38 10.20 -5.93
CA GLY A 230 10.54 11.62 -5.57
C GLY A 230 9.69 12.58 -6.40
N ALA A 231 8.89 12.09 -7.36
CA ALA A 231 8.05 12.92 -8.21
C ALA A 231 6.97 13.65 -7.40
N GLN A 232 6.73 14.92 -7.74
CA GLN A 232 5.61 15.68 -7.18
C GLN A 232 4.36 15.54 -8.06
N VAL A 233 3.21 15.37 -7.41
CA VAL A 233 1.93 15.29 -8.13
C VAL A 233 1.50 16.69 -8.54
N VAL A 234 1.69 17.00 -9.82
CA VAL A 234 1.35 18.30 -10.40
C VAL A 234 -0.14 18.34 -10.77
N THR A 235 -0.77 19.47 -10.47
CA THR A 235 -2.20 19.65 -10.73
C THR A 235 -2.47 20.04 -12.18
N ASN A 236 -1.68 20.94 -12.77
CA ASN A 236 -1.88 21.41 -14.14
C ASN A 236 -0.61 21.16 -14.98
N VAL A 237 -0.77 20.71 -16.23
CA VAL A 237 0.36 20.47 -17.15
C VAL A 237 1.18 21.73 -17.41
N GLU A 238 0.55 22.91 -17.33
CA GLU A 238 1.23 24.19 -17.51
C GLU A 238 2.24 24.53 -16.40
N GLU A 239 2.06 23.95 -15.21
CA GLU A 239 2.95 24.12 -14.05
C GLU A 239 4.08 23.08 -14.02
N LEU A 240 4.00 22.06 -14.88
CA LEU A 240 4.97 20.97 -14.90
C LEU A 240 6.35 21.49 -15.28
N SER A 241 7.30 21.32 -14.36
CA SER A 241 8.70 21.65 -14.54
C SER A 241 9.59 20.41 -14.40
N SER A 242 10.87 20.55 -14.71
CA SER A 242 11.86 19.49 -14.50
C SER A 242 12.12 19.21 -13.02
N GLU A 243 11.80 20.15 -12.12
CA GLU A 243 11.96 19.99 -10.67
C GLU A 243 10.89 19.07 -10.06
N ASP A 244 9.75 18.93 -10.73
CA ASP A 244 8.63 18.08 -10.28
C ASP A 244 8.80 16.61 -10.67
N LEU A 245 9.78 16.30 -11.53
CA LEU A 245 10.00 14.97 -12.07
C LEU A 245 10.69 14.07 -11.05
N GLY A 246 10.19 12.84 -10.95
CA GLY A 246 10.87 11.77 -10.21
C GLY A 246 11.80 10.98 -11.10
N HIS A 247 12.67 10.20 -10.47
CA HIS A 247 13.63 9.34 -11.14
C HIS A 247 13.36 7.86 -10.87
N ALA A 248 13.51 7.03 -11.90
CA ALA A 248 13.61 5.58 -11.76
C ALA A 248 14.61 5.01 -12.76
N GLY A 249 15.49 4.11 -12.31
CA GLY A 249 16.48 3.46 -13.17
C GLY A 249 15.84 2.58 -14.25
N HIS A 250 14.68 1.97 -13.99
CA HIS A 250 14.00 1.14 -14.98
C HIS A 250 12.47 1.23 -14.91
N VAL A 251 11.83 1.57 -16.03
CA VAL A 251 10.37 1.55 -16.17
C VAL A 251 9.98 0.68 -17.36
N TYR A 252 9.20 -0.37 -17.12
CA TYR A 252 8.82 -1.29 -18.19
C TYR A 252 7.42 -1.91 -18.02
N GLU A 253 6.80 -2.24 -19.14
CA GLU A 253 5.55 -3.00 -19.20
C GLU A 253 5.86 -4.49 -19.34
N LYS A 254 5.35 -5.30 -18.41
CA LYS A 254 5.48 -6.75 -18.44
C LYS A 254 4.14 -7.42 -18.20
N LYS A 255 3.86 -8.44 -19.00
CA LYS A 255 2.70 -9.32 -18.82
C LYS A 255 3.08 -10.45 -17.86
N ILE A 256 2.35 -10.57 -16.75
CA ILE A 256 2.45 -11.69 -15.82
C ILE A 256 1.13 -12.44 -15.84
N PHE A 257 1.17 -13.71 -16.27
CA PHE A 257 -0.03 -14.51 -16.53
C PHE A 257 -0.97 -13.81 -17.53
N ASP A 258 -2.10 -13.29 -17.08
CA ASP A 258 -3.09 -12.58 -17.91
C ASP A 258 -3.10 -11.06 -17.68
N GLU A 259 -2.35 -10.57 -16.69
CA GLU A 259 -2.32 -9.16 -16.30
C GLU A 259 -1.14 -8.44 -16.94
N ILE A 260 -1.36 -7.22 -17.40
CA ILE A 260 -0.32 -6.34 -17.96
C ILE A 260 -0.05 -5.28 -16.91
N LEU A 261 1.19 -5.27 -16.42
CA LEU A 261 1.60 -4.40 -15.33
C LEU A 261 2.73 -3.48 -15.82
N ILE A 262 2.76 -2.26 -15.29
CA ILE A 262 3.91 -1.37 -15.41
C ILE A 262 4.72 -1.48 -14.12
N PHE A 263 6.01 -1.71 -14.27
CA PHE A 263 7.00 -1.77 -13.22
C PHE A 263 7.78 -0.47 -13.22
N VAL A 264 7.96 0.12 -12.03
CA VAL A 264 8.84 1.25 -11.75
C VAL A 264 9.85 0.76 -10.73
N GLU A 265 11.07 0.46 -11.18
CA GLU A 265 12.14 -0.18 -10.43
C GLU A 265 13.41 0.67 -10.43
N GLU A 266 14.38 0.29 -9.59
CA GLU A 266 15.68 0.97 -9.46
C GLU A 266 15.53 2.45 -9.06
N CYS A 267 14.63 2.74 -8.13
CA CYS A 267 14.56 4.04 -7.48
C CYS A 267 15.69 4.19 -6.44
N ASP A 268 16.16 5.42 -6.20
CA ASP A 268 17.29 5.68 -5.30
C ASP A 268 17.01 5.31 -3.83
N ASP A 269 15.85 5.71 -3.30
CA ASP A 269 15.39 5.39 -1.95
C ASP A 269 13.86 5.25 -1.93
N PRO A 270 13.32 4.12 -2.42
CA PRO A 270 11.88 3.98 -2.57
C PRO A 270 11.21 3.87 -1.20
N LYS A 271 10.45 4.91 -0.81
CA LYS A 271 9.57 4.90 0.38
C LYS A 271 8.22 4.23 0.12
N ALA A 272 8.09 3.53 -1.01
CA ALA A 272 6.95 2.68 -1.34
C ALA A 272 7.45 1.46 -2.11
N VAL A 273 6.91 0.30 -1.77
CA VAL A 273 7.30 -1.00 -2.33
C VAL A 273 6.08 -1.76 -2.80
N SER A 274 6.29 -2.72 -3.71
CA SER A 274 5.21 -3.57 -4.19
C SER A 274 5.55 -5.05 -4.01
N ILE A 275 4.64 -5.81 -3.42
CA ILE A 275 4.74 -7.26 -3.31
C ILE A 275 3.83 -7.89 -4.35
N ILE A 276 4.41 -8.69 -5.24
CA ILE A 276 3.63 -9.52 -6.16
C ILE A 276 3.40 -10.87 -5.51
N LEU A 277 2.15 -11.14 -5.15
CA LEU A 277 1.73 -12.41 -4.58
C LEU A 277 1.21 -13.34 -5.67
N ARG A 278 1.78 -14.53 -5.73
CA ARG A 278 1.42 -15.58 -6.68
C ARG A 278 0.58 -16.65 -5.99
N GLY A 279 -0.37 -17.22 -6.71
CA GLY A 279 -1.24 -18.26 -6.18
C GLY A 279 -1.78 -19.16 -7.28
N SER A 280 -1.91 -20.45 -6.98
CA SER A 280 -2.38 -21.46 -7.94
C SER A 280 -3.78 -21.15 -8.46
N THR A 281 -4.61 -20.52 -7.63
CA THR A 281 -5.94 -20.01 -7.97
C THR A 281 -6.14 -18.64 -7.36
N ARG A 282 -7.11 -17.87 -7.88
CA ARG A 282 -7.49 -16.57 -7.33
C ARG A 282 -7.84 -16.62 -5.83
N HIS A 283 -8.62 -17.62 -5.41
CA HIS A 283 -8.99 -17.77 -3.99
C HIS A 283 -7.78 -18.04 -3.08
N VAL A 284 -6.80 -18.81 -3.59
CA VAL A 284 -5.55 -19.04 -2.85
C VAL A 284 -4.74 -17.76 -2.74
N ALA A 285 -4.64 -16.98 -3.82
CA ALA A 285 -3.93 -15.70 -3.80
C ALA A 285 -4.59 -14.69 -2.84
N GLU A 286 -5.92 -14.62 -2.81
CA GLU A 286 -6.69 -13.77 -1.88
C GLU A 286 -6.50 -14.19 -0.41
N GLU A 287 -6.39 -15.49 -0.11
CA GLU A 287 -6.12 -15.96 1.25
C GLU A 287 -4.67 -15.66 1.69
N VAL A 288 -3.71 -15.82 0.77
CA VAL A 288 -2.31 -15.46 1.02
C VAL A 288 -2.18 -13.95 1.25
N GLU A 289 -2.85 -13.12 0.45
CA GLU A 289 -2.89 -11.66 0.60
C GLU A 289 -3.37 -11.27 1.99
N ARG A 290 -4.49 -11.83 2.49
CA ARG A 290 -4.98 -11.55 3.84
C ARG A 290 -3.94 -11.92 4.91
N ALA A 291 -3.30 -13.08 4.77
CA ALA A 291 -2.27 -13.50 5.71
C ALA A 291 -1.04 -12.56 5.69
N VAL A 292 -0.68 -12.04 4.51
CA VAL A 292 0.40 -11.07 4.32
C VAL A 292 0.02 -9.70 4.88
N GLU A 293 -1.19 -9.21 4.65
CA GLU A 293 -1.69 -7.94 5.22
C GLU A 293 -1.68 -7.98 6.75
N ASP A 294 -2.16 -9.07 7.35
CA ASP A 294 -2.13 -9.25 8.81
C ASP A 294 -0.68 -9.26 9.33
N ALA A 295 0.21 -9.98 8.64
CA ALA A 295 1.61 -10.08 9.01
C ALA A 295 2.35 -8.74 8.87
N ILE A 296 2.10 -7.97 7.80
CA ILE A 296 2.61 -6.60 7.66
C ILE A 296 2.17 -5.79 8.88
N GLY A 297 0.88 -5.80 9.22
CA GLY A 297 0.40 -5.02 10.37
C GLY A 297 1.03 -5.40 11.71
N VAL A 298 1.33 -6.69 11.94
CA VAL A 298 2.01 -7.13 13.18
C VAL A 298 3.50 -6.76 13.16
N VAL A 299 4.19 -6.94 12.03
CA VAL A 299 5.60 -6.58 11.88
C VAL A 299 5.78 -5.07 11.99
N SER A 300 4.92 -4.27 11.35
CA SER A 300 4.89 -2.81 11.50
C SER A 300 4.75 -2.39 12.96
N ALA A 301 3.77 -2.93 13.69
CA ALA A 301 3.60 -2.64 15.11
C ALA A 301 4.83 -3.06 15.93
N THR A 302 5.46 -4.17 15.59
CA THR A 302 6.68 -4.64 16.27
C THR A 302 7.87 -3.72 16.04
N VAL A 303 8.02 -3.17 14.83
CA VAL A 303 9.08 -2.19 14.52
C VAL A 303 8.84 -0.88 15.29
N GLU A 304 7.59 -0.44 15.41
CA GLU A 304 7.24 0.79 16.14
C GLU A 304 7.39 0.63 17.67
N ASP A 305 6.96 -0.50 18.23
CA ASP A 305 6.99 -0.76 19.67
C ASP A 305 8.35 -1.28 20.16
N GLY A 306 9.12 -1.95 19.29
CA GLY A 306 10.42 -2.57 19.60
C GLY A 306 10.35 -3.79 20.51
N GLN A 307 9.15 -4.30 20.81
CA GLN A 307 8.92 -5.34 21.80
C GLN A 307 7.94 -6.41 21.32
N VAL A 308 8.18 -7.65 21.75
CA VAL A 308 7.29 -8.80 21.50
C VAL A 308 7.08 -9.63 22.75
N VAL A 309 6.06 -10.49 22.74
CA VAL A 309 5.87 -11.53 23.75
C VAL A 309 5.82 -12.91 23.10
N ALA A 310 6.14 -13.95 23.87
CA ALA A 310 6.00 -15.32 23.39
C ALA A 310 4.54 -15.64 23.04
N GLY A 311 4.31 -16.44 22.00
CA GLY A 311 2.97 -16.88 21.62
C GLY A 311 2.45 -18.07 22.44
N GLY A 312 1.42 -18.74 21.91
CA GLY A 312 0.96 -20.04 22.42
C GLY A 312 0.29 -20.01 23.80
N GLY A 313 -0.28 -18.87 24.21
CA GLY A 313 -0.96 -18.73 25.50
C GLY A 313 -0.02 -18.40 26.67
N ALA A 314 1.29 -18.26 26.43
CA ALA A 314 2.26 -17.96 27.48
C ALA A 314 1.98 -16.60 28.18
N PRO A 315 1.65 -15.50 27.47
CA PRO A 315 1.33 -14.22 28.08
C PRO A 315 0.07 -14.30 28.94
N GLU A 316 -0.97 -14.99 28.48
CA GLU A 316 -2.23 -15.18 29.20
C GLU A 316 -2.00 -15.96 30.51
N ILE A 317 -1.17 -17.00 30.48
CA ILE A 317 -0.80 -17.77 31.68
C ILE A 317 0.01 -16.90 32.66
N ALA A 318 0.97 -16.12 32.17
CA ALA A 318 1.77 -15.22 32.99
C ALA A 318 0.90 -14.15 33.66
N ILE A 319 -0.01 -13.53 32.91
CA ILE A 319 -1.01 -12.59 33.42
C ILE A 319 -1.89 -13.26 34.47
N ALA A 320 -2.45 -14.45 34.17
CA ALA A 320 -3.34 -15.13 35.10
C ALA A 320 -2.65 -15.47 36.44
N LYS A 321 -1.38 -15.87 36.40
CA LYS A 321 -0.58 -16.11 37.62
C LYS A 321 -0.32 -14.80 38.37
N GLY A 322 0.18 -13.78 37.69
CA GLY A 322 0.50 -12.49 38.32
C GLY A 322 -0.72 -11.76 38.87
N LEU A 323 -1.89 -11.88 38.21
CA LEU A 323 -3.15 -11.32 38.70
C LEU A 323 -3.68 -12.06 39.94
N LYS A 324 -3.50 -13.39 40.05
CA LYS A 324 -3.85 -14.13 41.27
C LYS A 324 -2.99 -13.69 42.45
N GLU A 325 -1.67 -13.59 42.25
CA GLU A 325 -0.76 -13.11 43.28
C GLU A 325 -1.08 -11.66 43.68
N TYR A 326 -1.44 -10.81 42.71
CA TYR A 326 -1.88 -9.44 42.99
C TYR A 326 -3.20 -9.40 43.77
N ALA A 327 -4.17 -10.25 43.44
CA ALA A 327 -5.46 -10.32 44.11
C ALA A 327 -5.31 -10.63 45.62
N ASP A 328 -4.33 -11.43 46.01
CA ASP A 328 -4.05 -11.72 47.43
C ASP A 328 -3.49 -10.51 48.20
N THR A 329 -3.06 -9.44 47.51
CA THR A 329 -2.47 -8.24 48.12
C THR A 329 -3.43 -7.07 48.33
N ILE A 330 -4.67 -7.17 47.85
CA ILE A 330 -5.70 -6.11 47.88
C ILE A 330 -6.98 -6.58 48.56
#